data_AF-A0AAV5SK58-F1
#
_entry.id   AF-A0AAV5SK58-F1
#
_cell.length_a   1.000
_cell.length_b   1.000
_cell.length_c   1.000
_cell.angle_alpha   90.00
_cell.angle_beta   90.00
_cell.angle_gamma   90.00
#
_symmetry.space_group_name_H-M   'P 1'
#
loop_
_entity.id
_entity.type
_entity.pdbx_description
1 polymer ?
#
loop_
_entity_poly.entity_id
_entity_poly.type
_entity_poly.pdbx_seq_one_letter_code
_entity_poly.pdbx_strand_id
1 'polypeptide(L)'
;RSVITSPRIPFGIIGAGSANSIVMTVHDTDDYAMSAVHIAIGSRCRVDACTVHNRKELVRVSADAISYGWLGDVLRDSERYRWIGPLRYQWSALRTTIRNPSYRETVSFSLSATETSKPMD
;
A
#
# COMPACT_ATOMS: atom_id res chain seq x y z
N ARG A 1 -4.86 -14.55 -16.72
CA ARG A 1 -4.59 -13.35 -15.91
C ARG A 1 -5.95 -12.81 -15.49
N SER A 2 -6.22 -12.65 -14.19
CA SER A 2 -7.45 -11.99 -13.76
C SER A 2 -7.35 -10.51 -14.12
N VAL A 3 -8.31 -9.98 -14.86
CA VAL A 3 -8.37 -8.56 -15.21
C VAL A 3 -9.07 -7.84 -14.06
N ILE A 4 -8.38 -6.87 -13.44
CA ILE A 4 -9.04 -5.99 -12.47
C ILE A 4 -10.05 -5.16 -13.24
N THR A 5 -11.30 -5.17 -12.79
CA THR A 5 -12.34 -4.30 -13.35
C THR A 5 -12.56 -3.16 -12.38
N SER A 6 -12.65 -1.93 -12.89
CA SER A 6 -12.95 -0.77 -12.05
C SER A 6 -14.28 -0.99 -11.31
N PRO A 7 -14.31 -0.84 -9.97
CA PRO A 7 -15.53 -1.00 -9.21
C PRO A 7 -16.54 0.09 -9.61
N ARG A 8 -17.83 -0.27 -9.67
CA ARG A 8 -18.91 0.69 -9.97
C ARG A 8 -19.26 1.62 -8.81
N ILE A 9 -18.84 1.24 -7.60
CA ILE A 9 -19.15 1.96 -6.37
C ILE A 9 -17.86 2.56 -5.83
N PRO A 10 -17.75 3.89 -5.70
CA PRO A 10 -16.62 4.52 -5.03
C PRO A 10 -16.67 4.20 -3.53
N PHE A 11 -15.51 4.01 -2.91
CA PHE A 11 -15.38 3.85 -1.47
C PHE A 11 -14.53 4.99 -0.90
N GLY A 12 -14.83 5.40 0.33
CA GLY A 12 -14.04 6.39 1.08
C GLY A 12 -13.17 5.71 2.13
N ILE A 13 -12.00 6.29 2.43
CA ILE A 13 -11.07 5.81 3.47
C ILE A 13 -10.88 6.94 4.49
N ILE A 14 -10.99 6.64 5.78
CA ILE A 14 -10.62 7.57 6.87
C ILE A 14 -9.49 6.95 7.67
N GLY A 15 -8.36 7.65 7.77
CA GLY A 15 -7.20 7.22 8.54
C GLY A 15 -7.48 7.28 10.03
N ALA A 16 -7.51 6.13 10.69
CA ALA A 16 -7.63 6.03 12.16
C ALA A 16 -6.49 5.19 12.78
N GLY A 17 -5.52 4.78 11.96
CA GLY A 17 -4.41 3.92 12.36
C GLY A 17 -3.08 4.67 12.44
N SER A 18 -2.02 3.92 12.74
CA SER A 18 -0.64 4.41 12.68
C SER A 18 -0.06 4.39 11.26
N ALA A 19 -0.82 3.94 10.27
CA ALA A 19 -0.37 3.67 8.90
C ALA A 19 -1.42 4.22 7.92
N ASN A 20 -1.24 5.47 7.51
CA ASN A 20 -2.22 6.21 6.72
C ASN A 20 -1.62 6.71 5.39
N SER A 21 -0.62 6.01 4.85
CA SER A 21 0.02 6.31 3.57
C SER A 21 -1.00 6.49 2.45
N ILE A 22 -1.94 5.54 2.30
CA ILE A 22 -2.98 5.61 1.27
C ILE A 22 -3.94 6.79 1.47
N VAL A 23 -4.21 7.19 2.72
CA VAL A 23 -5.08 8.34 3.03
C VAL A 23 -4.37 9.63 2.67
N MET A 24 -3.10 9.75 3.03
CA MET A 24 -2.24 10.86 2.61
C MET A 24 -2.17 10.95 1.09
N THR A 25 -2.02 9.84 0.36
CA THR A 25 -1.98 9.86 -1.11
C THR A 25 -3.31 10.30 -1.74
N VAL A 26 -4.44 9.94 -1.16
CA VAL A 26 -5.78 10.19 -1.74
C VAL A 26 -6.34 11.55 -1.33
N HIS A 27 -6.13 11.96 -0.09
CA HIS A 27 -6.69 13.19 0.48
C HIS A 27 -5.66 14.32 0.65
N ASP A 28 -4.36 14.06 0.40
CA ASP A 28 -3.25 15.00 0.64
C ASP A 28 -3.18 15.48 2.11
N THR A 29 -3.76 14.70 3.02
CA THR A 29 -3.85 15.01 4.45
C THR A 29 -3.98 13.72 5.25
N ASP A 30 -3.47 13.74 6.48
CA ASP A 30 -3.68 12.68 7.48
C ASP A 30 -4.76 13.05 8.51
N ASP A 31 -5.39 14.22 8.36
CA ASP A 31 -6.48 14.63 9.25
C ASP A 31 -7.77 13.84 8.93
N TYR A 32 -8.30 13.17 9.96
CA TYR A 32 -9.55 12.42 9.87
C TYR A 32 -10.76 13.32 9.58
N ALA A 33 -10.76 14.55 10.10
CA ALA A 33 -11.87 15.49 9.88
C ALA A 33 -11.89 15.95 8.42
N MET A 34 -10.73 16.35 7.89
CA MET A 34 -10.59 16.73 6.49
C MET A 34 -10.89 15.54 5.54
N SER A 35 -10.46 14.33 5.89
CA SER A 35 -10.81 13.11 5.15
C SER A 35 -12.33 12.88 5.08
N ALA A 36 -13.04 13.07 6.20
CA ALA A 36 -14.50 12.95 6.24
C ALA A 36 -15.19 14.03 5.39
N VAL A 37 -14.67 15.25 5.39
CA VAL A 37 -15.17 16.35 4.54
C VAL A 37 -14.98 16.00 3.06
N HIS A 38 -13.81 15.50 2.64
CA HIS A 38 -13.56 15.08 1.26
C HIS A 38 -14.56 14.02 0.78
N ILE A 39 -14.94 13.10 1.66
CA ILE A 39 -15.97 12.09 1.36
C ILE A 39 -17.35 12.74 1.25
N ALA A 40 -17.72 13.62 2.19
CA ALA A 40 -19.04 14.27 2.23
C ALA A 40 -19.30 15.17 1.02
N ILE A 41 -18.28 15.90 0.54
CA ILE A 41 -18.38 16.73 -0.68
C ILE A 41 -18.37 15.91 -1.97
N GLY A 42 -18.12 14.60 -1.89
CA GLY A 42 -18.05 13.72 -3.05
C GLY A 42 -16.79 13.89 -3.89
N SER A 43 -15.67 14.29 -3.27
CA SER A 43 -14.37 14.34 -3.95
C SER A 43 -13.97 12.95 -4.43
N ARG A 44 -13.41 12.85 -5.64
CA ARG A 44 -13.02 11.57 -6.25
C ARG A 44 -11.57 11.62 -6.72
N CYS A 45 -10.84 10.56 -6.40
CA CYS A 45 -9.48 10.32 -6.87
C CYS A 45 -9.40 8.93 -7.48
N ARG A 46 -8.74 8.80 -8.63
CA ARG A 46 -8.46 7.51 -9.27
C ARG A 46 -7.16 6.97 -8.69
N VAL A 47 -7.16 5.72 -8.24
CA VAL A 47 -6.00 5.08 -7.60
C VAL A 47 -5.64 3.83 -8.37
N ASP A 48 -4.36 3.68 -8.68
CA ASP A 48 -3.83 2.48 -9.29
C ASP A 48 -3.69 1.36 -8.26
N ALA A 49 -3.93 0.12 -8.69
CA ALA A 49 -3.82 -1.06 -7.83
C ALA A 49 -2.92 -2.12 -8.48
N CYS A 50 -2.05 -2.69 -7.65
CA CYS A 50 -1.16 -3.79 -7.99
C CYS A 50 -1.81 -5.13 -7.61
N THR A 51 -1.82 -6.08 -8.54
CA THR A 51 -2.21 -7.47 -8.26
C THR A 51 -0.99 -8.37 -8.11
N VAL A 52 -1.02 -9.22 -7.10
CA VAL A 52 -0.04 -10.28 -6.88
C VAL A 52 -0.66 -11.60 -7.32
N HIS A 53 -0.02 -12.26 -8.29
CA HIS A 53 -0.44 -13.57 -8.79
C HIS A 53 0.58 -14.64 -8.41
N ASN A 54 0.08 -15.80 -7.98
CA ASN A 54 0.85 -17.03 -7.89
C ASN A 54 0.49 -17.91 -9.08
N ARG A 55 1.41 -18.01 -10.05
CA ARG A 55 1.21 -18.69 -11.35
C ARG A 55 0.03 -18.10 -12.14
N LYS A 56 -1.20 -18.54 -11.85
CA LYS A 56 -2.44 -18.11 -12.50
C LYS A 56 -3.52 -17.67 -11.52
N GLU A 57 -3.30 -17.85 -10.22
CA GLU A 57 -4.25 -17.52 -9.16
C GLU A 57 -3.94 -16.13 -8.60
N LEU A 58 -4.97 -15.31 -8.39
CA LEU A 58 -4.83 -14.01 -7.75
C LEU A 58 -4.72 -14.21 -6.23
N VAL A 59 -3.61 -13.75 -5.64
CA VAL A 59 -3.33 -13.93 -4.22
C VAL A 59 -3.69 -12.67 -3.43
N ARG A 60 -3.32 -11.49 -3.93
CA ARG A 60 -3.55 -10.20 -3.26
C ARG A 60 -3.78 -9.09 -4.28
N VAL A 61 -4.50 -8.06 -3.85
CA VAL A 61 -4.52 -6.74 -4.47
C VAL A 61 -3.98 -5.75 -3.44
N SER A 62 -3.09 -4.85 -3.86
CA SER A 62 -2.54 -3.78 -3.02
C SER A 62 -2.67 -2.45 -3.75
N ALA A 63 -3.06 -1.40 -3.05
CA ALA A 63 -3.21 -0.04 -3.60
C ALA A 63 -2.13 0.94 -3.07
N ASP A 64 -1.21 0.47 -2.23
CA ASP A 64 -0.18 1.29 -1.62
C ASP A 64 1.20 0.73 -1.97
N ALA A 65 1.67 -0.25 -1.20
CA ALA A 65 2.97 -0.87 -1.42
C ALA A 65 2.92 -2.39 -1.27
N ILE A 66 3.88 -3.05 -1.91
CA ILE A 66 4.23 -4.46 -1.69
C ILE A 66 5.74 -4.50 -1.50
N SER A 67 6.20 -5.16 -0.45
CA SER A 67 7.62 -5.26 -0.16
C SER A 67 8.02 -6.71 0.11
N TYR A 68 9.24 -7.04 -0.31
CA TYR A 68 9.90 -8.32 -0.05
C TYR A 68 11.27 -8.05 0.58
N GLY A 69 11.72 -8.94 1.46
CA GLY A 69 12.98 -8.80 2.19
C GLY A 69 12.83 -8.02 3.48
N TRP A 70 13.86 -7.23 3.83
CA TRP A 70 13.95 -6.54 5.13
C TRP A 70 12.70 -5.71 5.45
N LEU A 71 12.20 -4.90 4.50
CA LEU A 71 11.01 -4.09 4.73
C LEU A 71 9.75 -4.95 4.96
N GLY A 72 9.62 -6.07 4.24
CA GLY A 72 8.51 -7.01 4.44
C GLY A 72 8.53 -7.65 5.84
N ASP A 73 9.72 -8.02 6.31
CA ASP A 73 9.91 -8.59 7.65
C ASP A 73 9.67 -7.56 8.76
N VAL A 74 10.11 -6.31 8.55
CA VAL A 74 9.82 -5.20 9.47
C VAL A 74 8.32 -4.94 9.57
N LEU A 75 7.63 -4.84 8.43
CA LEU A 75 6.17 -4.64 8.42
C LEU A 75 5.46 -5.80 9.12
N ARG A 76 5.86 -7.05 8.85
CA ARG A 76 5.29 -8.24 9.48
C ARG A 76 5.53 -8.30 10.99
N ASP A 77 6.74 -8.03 11.46
CA ASP A 77 7.06 -8.03 12.90
C ASP A 77 6.35 -6.87 13.61
N SER A 78 6.24 -5.72 12.96
CA SER A 78 5.62 -4.52 13.55
C SER A 78 4.15 -4.69 13.89
N GLU A 79 3.41 -5.59 13.23
CA GLU A 79 2.02 -5.88 13.57
C GLU A 79 1.88 -6.59 14.94
N ARG A 80 2.94 -7.26 15.43
CA ARG A 80 2.96 -7.85 16.78
C ARG A 80 3.03 -6.79 17.88
N TYR A 81 3.50 -5.59 17.54
CA TYR A 81 3.74 -4.48 18.47
C TYR A 81 2.74 -3.34 18.27
N ARG A 82 1.55 -3.63 17.75
CA ARG A 82 0.49 -2.64 17.48
C ARG A 82 0.09 -1.83 18.71
N TRP A 83 0.28 -2.38 19.91
CA TRP A 83 0.04 -1.73 21.19
C TRP A 83 1.03 -0.59 21.54
N ILE A 84 2.22 -0.56 20.92
CA ILE A 84 3.23 0.51 21.11
C ILE A 84 2.96 1.70 20.18
N GLY A 85 1.94 1.62 19.32
CA GLY A 85 1.64 2.67 18.35
C GLY A 85 2.75 2.84 17.31
N PRO A 86 2.99 4.05 16.77
CA PRO A 86 3.93 4.28 15.66
C PRO A 86 5.38 3.85 15.93
N LEU A 87 5.81 3.78 17.20
CA LEU A 87 7.15 3.35 17.57
C LEU A 87 7.45 1.88 17.17
N ARG A 88 6.40 1.08 16.91
CA ARG A 88 6.49 -0.31 16.45
C ARG A 88 7.35 -0.48 15.19
N TYR A 89 7.36 0.51 14.30
CA TYR A 89 8.14 0.44 13.05
C TYR A 89 9.63 0.56 13.33
N GLN A 90 10.04 1.51 14.18
CA GLN A 90 11.44 1.71 14.55
C GLN A 90 11.98 0.51 15.33
N TRP A 91 11.18 -0.01 16.27
CA TRP A 91 11.54 -1.20 17.04
C TRP A 91 11.75 -2.43 16.15
N SER A 92 10.82 -2.68 15.23
CA SER A 92 10.90 -3.82 14.31
C SER A 92 12.04 -3.65 13.31
N ALA A 93 12.28 -2.44 12.82
CA ALA A 93 13.42 -2.10 11.97
C ALA A 93 14.75 -2.44 12.66
N LEU A 94 14.94 -1.98 13.90
CA LEU A 94 16.14 -2.26 14.67
C LEU A 94 16.37 -3.77 14.85
N ARG A 95 15.33 -4.51 15.24
CA ARG A 95 15.43 -5.96 15.45
C ARG A 95 15.77 -6.71 14.18
N THR A 96 15.14 -6.38 13.06
CA THR A 96 15.40 -7.05 11.78
C THR A 96 16.80 -6.72 11.29
N THR A 97 17.27 -5.49 11.46
CA THR A 97 18.65 -5.09 11.10
C THR A 97 19.69 -5.84 11.92
N ILE A 98 19.50 -5.97 13.24
CA ILE A 98 20.44 -6.72 14.11
C ILE A 98 20.52 -8.20 13.71
N ARG A 99 19.42 -8.80 13.26
CA ARG A 99 19.40 -10.20 12.80
C ARG A 99 20.10 -10.40 11.46
N ASN A 100 20.37 -9.31 10.72
CA ASN A 100 21.03 -9.28 9.41
C ASN A 100 20.61 -10.44 8.47
N PRO A 101 19.30 -10.60 8.19
CA PRO A 101 18.82 -11.67 7.32
C PRO A 101 19.33 -11.48 5.88
N SER A 102 19.68 -12.59 5.23
CA SER A 102 19.99 -12.60 3.79
C SER A 102 18.77 -13.05 2.99
N TYR A 103 18.50 -12.35 1.89
CA TYR A 103 17.39 -12.66 0.99
C TYR A 103 17.95 -12.87 -0.42
N ARG A 104 17.61 -14.00 -1.03
CA ARG A 104 18.07 -14.35 -2.38
C ARG A 104 16.86 -14.57 -3.26
N GLU A 105 16.64 -13.66 -4.21
CA GLU A 105 15.57 -13.75 -5.19
C GLU A 105 16.06 -13.25 -6.56
N THR A 106 15.31 -13.59 -7.59
CA THR A 106 15.54 -13.07 -8.95
C THR A 106 14.39 -12.17 -9.34
N VAL A 107 14.70 -10.91 -9.66
CA VAL A 107 13.72 -9.93 -10.13
C VAL A 107 13.81 -9.84 -11.64
N SER A 108 12.68 -10.03 -12.32
CA SER A 108 12.54 -9.79 -13.75
C SER A 108 11.47 -8.73 -13.94
N PHE A 109 11.79 -7.69 -14.69
CA PHE A 109 10.86 -6.61 -15.01
C PHE A 109 10.72 -6.50 -16.53
N SER A 110 9.53 -6.11 -16.95
CA SER A 110 9.28 -5.70 -18.33
C SER A 110 8.84 -4.25 -18.28
N LEU A 111 9.53 -3.39 -19.01
CA LEU A 111 9.08 -2.02 -19.20
C LEU A 111 7.89 -2.03 -20.15
N SER A 112 6.89 -1.21 -19.86
CA SER A 112 5.83 -0.92 -20.82
C SER A 112 6.40 0.05 -21.86
N ALA A 113 6.23 -0.23 -23.15
CA ALA A 113 6.78 0.56 -24.26
C ALA A 113 6.06 1.91 -24.47
N THR A 114 5.07 2.25 -23.64
CA THR A 114 4.23 3.43 -23.83
C THR A 114 4.41 4.39 -22.67
N GLU A 115 5.18 5.47 -22.89
CA GLU A 115 4.98 6.74 -22.18
C GLU A 115 3.57 7.24 -22.52
N THR A 116 2.56 6.76 -21.79
CA THR A 116 1.19 7.22 -22.01
C THR A 116 1.02 8.53 -21.26
N SER A 117 1.42 9.60 -21.94
CA SER A 117 0.93 10.95 -21.71
C SER A 117 -0.59 10.96 -21.88
N LYS A 118 -1.31 10.66 -20.79
CA LYS A 118 -2.66 11.12 -20.40
C LYS A 118 -3.30 10.07 -19.50
N PRO A 119 -3.68 10.41 -18.25
CA PRO A 119 -4.60 9.56 -17.51
C PRO A 119 -5.92 9.50 -18.30
N MET A 120 -6.43 8.30 -18.53
CA MET A 120 -7.74 8.12 -19.14
C MET A 120 -8.81 8.74 -18.22
N ASP A 121 -9.64 9.62 -18.78
CA ASP A 121 -10.80 10.25 -18.16
C ASP A 121 -11.77 9.25 -17.51
#